data_AF-A0A1I1IX20-F1
#
_entry.id   AF-A0A1I1IX20-F1
#
_cell.length_a   1.000
_cell.length_b   1.000
_cell.length_c   1.000
_cell.angle_alpha   90.00
_cell.angle_beta   90.00
_cell.angle_gamma   90.00
#
_symmetry.space_group_name_H-M   'P 1'
#
loop_
_entity.id
_entity.type
_entity.pdbx_description
1 polymer ?
#
loop_
_entity_poly.entity_id
_entity_poly.type
_entity_poly.pdbx_seq_one_letter_code
_entity_poly.pdbx_strand_id
1 'polypeptide(L)'
;MSGNLGISANEDTIESVLSRNYRYTVPDYQRQYSWGEEQWRALWEDLQSLEDGQTHFLGSIVVIERSAGLNELDRLEVVDGQQRLATILTMLSVMRQKYLDEGESAQADAIRDEYLFEQDLDQREYQNLSLSKYDNDSFSSILDCDFGQVDKENLTEALEFYGSRIHSLSVDETDTLRKKLLSSVTLVTIECTEEQSAFRLFETLNERGLELSSVDLMKNHVFSIAAQDDEVDYEAVRQSWQTTIDNTVPNLNKPSRFFRHYIMSAPEPDFSDAVSDYKLYDIFQDIIEEVRSSPDITLESYLTDVTEQSELYMRIVNADINRFDRSGNEAINEKLTHLHYVKSVQARTLLLRIFREFDNPNKVMEALGVLERFLVRWKVANYATGSQLDRIYSELCSTVFDGSEPVEQMADYLREKYPSDAEFKAGIENKRVKLNNRTKYMLKRIEEVHYNGNIDRMDDYELEHIAPRSAYTATKHSAWVTTLDTTQATFEQHRDRLGNLTLLETDKNIRASNNPFETKKSEYATSDVVMTQRLADDYNDWNLDSIQERTSELADIAANTWSL
;
A
#
# COMPACT_ATOMS: atom_id res chain seq x y z
N MET A 1 31.63 -23.16 27.93
CA MET A 1 30.80 -24.37 27.81
C MET A 1 30.02 -24.18 26.52
N SER A 2 30.19 -25.06 25.54
CA SER A 2 29.44 -25.02 24.28
C SER A 2 28.00 -25.44 24.58
N GLY A 3 27.10 -24.47 24.73
CA GLY A 3 25.67 -24.71 24.88
C GLY A 3 25.15 -25.43 23.65
N ASN A 4 24.39 -26.50 23.88
CA ASN A 4 23.69 -27.22 22.84
C ASN A 4 22.64 -26.26 22.27
N LEU A 5 22.82 -25.72 21.06
CA LEU A 5 21.92 -24.71 20.46
C LEU A 5 20.48 -25.22 20.24
N GLY A 6 20.20 -26.48 20.57
CA GLY A 6 18.87 -27.07 20.46
C GLY A 6 18.37 -27.07 19.02
N ILE A 7 19.29 -27.29 18.07
CA ILE A 7 19.05 -27.35 16.63
C ILE A 7 19.15 -28.80 16.17
N SER A 8 18.12 -29.27 15.48
CA SER A 8 18.15 -30.52 14.70
C SER A 8 18.04 -30.16 13.21
N ALA A 9 18.74 -30.88 12.34
CA ALA A 9 18.65 -30.67 10.89
C ALA A 9 18.56 -32.03 10.19
N ASN A 10 17.48 -32.22 9.44
CA ASN A 10 17.21 -33.47 8.72
C ASN A 10 16.95 -33.15 7.24
N GLU A 11 17.47 -34.01 6.34
CA GLU A 11 17.07 -33.97 4.93
C GLU A 11 15.81 -34.81 4.77
N ASP A 12 14.73 -34.17 4.32
CA ASP A 12 13.40 -34.75 4.20
C ASP A 12 12.88 -34.61 2.77
N THR A 13 12.08 -35.57 2.31
CA THR A 13 11.24 -35.37 1.11
C THR A 13 10.05 -34.49 1.44
N ILE A 14 9.42 -33.88 0.44
CA ILE A 14 8.16 -33.14 0.65
C ILE A 14 7.10 -34.02 1.31
N GLU A 15 6.98 -35.27 0.88
CA GLU A 15 6.10 -36.27 1.51
C GLU A 15 6.37 -36.41 3.01
N SER A 16 7.64 -36.55 3.39
CA SER A 16 8.06 -36.70 4.79
C SER A 16 7.89 -35.43 5.63
N VAL A 17 7.81 -34.26 5.01
CA VAL A 17 7.54 -32.98 5.70
C VAL A 17 6.05 -32.82 5.93
N LEU A 18 5.23 -33.08 4.90
CA LEU A 18 3.79 -32.88 4.96
C LEU A 18 3.10 -33.97 5.80
N SER A 19 3.54 -35.23 5.73
CA SER A 19 2.91 -36.35 6.47
C SER A 19 3.30 -36.46 7.95
N ARG A 20 3.97 -35.46 8.51
CA ARG A 20 4.35 -35.49 9.94
C ARG A 20 3.12 -35.20 10.80
N ASN A 21 3.08 -35.80 11.98
CA ASN A 21 2.02 -35.56 12.97
C ASN A 21 2.20 -34.22 13.70
N TYR A 22 2.27 -33.13 12.94
CA TYR A 22 2.36 -31.74 13.37
C TYR A 22 1.48 -30.89 12.46
N ARG A 23 1.17 -29.67 12.91
CA ARG A 23 0.64 -28.63 12.02
C ARG A 23 1.63 -27.48 11.87
N TYR A 24 1.87 -27.05 10.65
CA TYR A 24 2.70 -25.89 10.35
C TYR A 24 1.88 -24.61 10.47
N THR A 25 2.44 -23.61 11.14
CA THR A 25 1.76 -22.31 11.31
C THR A 25 2.72 -21.18 10.99
N VAL A 26 2.32 -20.30 10.08
CA VAL A 26 3.02 -19.06 9.77
C VAL A 26 2.54 -17.96 10.72
N PRO A 27 3.41 -17.35 11.53
CA PRO A 27 3.04 -16.23 12.39
C PRO A 27 2.56 -15.00 11.62
N ASP A 28 1.67 -14.21 12.22
CA ASP A 28 1.14 -12.99 11.63
C ASP A 28 2.21 -11.89 11.42
N TYR A 29 3.37 -11.98 12.06
CA TYR A 29 4.48 -11.03 11.88
C TYR A 29 5.39 -11.42 10.70
N GLN A 30 5.15 -12.57 10.06
CA GLN A 30 5.85 -12.95 8.84
C GLN A 30 5.22 -12.27 7.62
N ARG A 31 6.03 -12.03 6.59
CA ARG A 31 5.53 -11.43 5.34
C ARG A 31 4.48 -12.32 4.68
N GLN A 32 3.56 -11.67 3.97
CA GLN A 32 2.55 -12.35 3.16
C GLN A 32 3.17 -13.20 2.04
N TYR A 33 2.35 -14.04 1.39
CA TYR A 33 2.74 -14.77 0.20
C TYR A 33 3.17 -13.82 -0.93
N SER A 34 4.40 -14.00 -1.42
CA SER A 34 5.09 -13.07 -2.30
C SER A 34 5.91 -13.73 -3.41
N TRP A 35 5.88 -15.06 -3.54
CA TRP A 35 6.41 -15.71 -4.75
C TRP A 35 5.58 -15.26 -5.95
N GLY A 36 6.25 -15.04 -7.08
CA GLY A 36 5.66 -14.65 -8.35
C GLY A 36 6.08 -15.60 -9.48
N GLU A 37 5.79 -15.20 -10.72
CA GLU A 37 5.94 -16.08 -11.90
C GLU A 37 7.36 -16.64 -12.08
N GLU A 38 8.40 -15.89 -11.72
CA GLU A 38 9.79 -16.36 -11.81
C GLU A 38 10.03 -17.59 -10.92
N GLN A 39 9.60 -17.54 -9.65
CA GLN A 39 9.77 -18.64 -8.71
C GLN A 39 8.88 -19.84 -9.09
N TRP A 40 7.63 -19.58 -9.50
CA TRP A 40 6.72 -20.65 -9.91
C TRP A 40 7.23 -21.38 -11.15
N ARG A 41 7.78 -20.64 -12.11
CA ARG A 41 8.38 -21.19 -13.33
C ARG A 41 9.63 -22.00 -13.02
N ALA A 42 10.51 -21.51 -12.16
CA ALA A 42 11.70 -22.26 -11.74
C ALA A 42 11.30 -23.61 -11.13
N LEU A 43 10.41 -23.61 -10.12
CA LEU A 43 9.93 -24.85 -9.50
C LEU A 43 9.26 -25.79 -10.51
N TRP A 44 8.45 -25.25 -11.43
CA TRP A 44 7.81 -26.04 -12.48
C TRP A 44 8.83 -26.68 -13.42
N GLU A 45 9.82 -25.92 -13.90
CA GLU A 45 10.86 -26.41 -14.80
C GLU A 45 11.75 -27.46 -14.13
N ASP A 46 12.10 -27.25 -12.85
CA ASP A 46 12.85 -28.22 -12.06
C ASP A 46 12.11 -29.56 -11.97
N LEU A 47 10.81 -29.54 -11.66
CA LEU A 47 9.96 -30.74 -11.62
C LEU A 47 9.82 -31.46 -12.97
N GLN A 48 9.75 -30.70 -14.07
CA GLN A 48 9.69 -31.26 -15.42
C GLN A 48 11.01 -31.92 -15.82
N SER A 49 12.13 -31.33 -15.42
CA SER A 49 13.48 -31.80 -15.76
C SER A 49 13.93 -33.04 -14.96
N LEU A 50 13.28 -33.34 -13.83
CA LEU A 50 13.61 -34.47 -12.98
C LEU A 50 13.40 -35.81 -13.69
N GLU A 51 14.47 -36.59 -13.84
CA GLU A 51 14.42 -37.98 -14.32
C GLU A 51 14.28 -38.98 -13.16
N ASP A 52 13.88 -40.23 -13.48
CA ASP A 52 13.71 -41.29 -12.48
C ASP A 52 15.00 -41.52 -11.66
N GLY A 53 14.87 -41.48 -10.34
CA GLY A 53 15.99 -41.68 -9.40
C GLY A 53 16.86 -40.45 -9.17
N GLN A 54 16.58 -39.31 -9.81
CA GLN A 54 17.18 -38.03 -9.46
C GLN A 54 16.39 -37.36 -8.33
N THR A 55 17.09 -36.59 -7.51
CA THR A 55 16.49 -35.73 -6.49
C THR A 55 16.75 -34.27 -6.80
N HIS A 56 15.78 -33.42 -6.48
CA HIS A 56 15.90 -31.96 -6.58
C HIS A 56 15.88 -31.35 -5.17
N PHE A 57 16.91 -30.58 -4.85
CA PHE A 57 17.01 -29.89 -3.57
C PHE A 57 16.34 -28.51 -3.66
N LEU A 58 15.23 -28.33 -2.96
CA LEU A 58 14.41 -27.11 -2.98
C LEU A 58 14.92 -26.00 -2.03
N GLY A 59 15.76 -26.37 -1.06
CA GLY A 59 16.28 -25.48 -0.02
C GLY A 59 16.00 -25.98 1.38
N SER A 60 15.83 -25.06 2.33
CA SER A 60 15.56 -25.37 3.73
C SER A 60 14.23 -24.77 4.19
N ILE A 61 13.71 -25.34 5.29
CA ILE A 61 12.68 -24.72 6.13
C ILE A 61 13.22 -24.62 7.55
N VAL A 62 12.93 -23.52 8.23
CA VAL A 62 13.32 -23.31 9.64
C VAL A 62 12.04 -23.24 10.45
N VAL A 63 11.90 -24.11 11.44
CA VAL A 63 10.71 -24.22 12.27
C VAL A 63 11.05 -24.17 13.74
N ILE A 64 10.13 -23.64 14.54
CA ILE A 64 10.19 -23.67 16.01
C ILE A 64 9.10 -24.60 16.51
N GLU A 65 9.49 -25.60 17.28
CA GLU A 65 8.53 -26.53 17.89
C GLU A 65 7.82 -25.86 19.08
N ARG A 66 6.49 -25.88 19.04
CA ARG A 66 5.63 -25.39 20.12
C ARG A 66 4.75 -26.54 20.57
N SER A 67 5.05 -27.09 21.74
CA SER A 67 4.25 -28.15 22.34
C SER A 67 2.81 -27.66 22.53
N ALA A 68 1.87 -28.45 22.06
CA ALA A 68 0.45 -28.27 22.33
C ALA A 68 0.07 -29.02 23.61
N GLY A 69 -1.14 -28.77 24.13
CA GLY A 69 -1.64 -29.48 25.29
C GLY A 69 -1.80 -30.98 25.04
N LEU A 70 -2.15 -31.74 26.08
CA LEU A 70 -2.49 -33.16 25.93
C LEU A 70 -3.61 -33.34 24.88
N ASN A 71 -3.37 -34.22 23.91
CA ASN A 71 -4.26 -34.58 22.79
C ASN A 71 -4.38 -33.56 21.65
N GLU A 72 -3.60 -32.47 21.65
CA GLU A 72 -3.53 -31.57 20.50
C GLU A 72 -2.29 -31.87 19.64
N LEU A 73 -2.38 -31.59 18.34
CA LEU A 73 -1.22 -31.63 17.45
C LEU A 73 -0.24 -30.51 17.84
N ASP A 74 1.00 -30.90 18.07
CA ASP A 74 2.11 -29.98 18.23
C ASP A 74 2.22 -29.07 17.01
N ARG A 75 2.65 -27.83 17.25
CA ARG A 75 2.79 -26.81 16.20
C ARG A 75 4.23 -26.63 15.81
N LEU A 76 4.48 -26.56 14.51
CA LEU A 76 5.75 -26.12 13.94
C LEU A 76 5.56 -24.69 13.40
N GLU A 77 6.03 -23.72 14.17
CA GLU A 77 5.98 -22.31 13.80
C GLU A 77 7.03 -22.05 12.71
N VAL A 78 6.60 -21.69 11.51
CA VAL A 78 7.48 -21.53 10.34
C VAL A 78 8.16 -20.17 10.39
N VAL A 79 9.49 -20.19 10.53
CA VAL A 79 10.34 -18.99 10.54
C VAL A 79 10.91 -18.71 9.14
N ASP A 80 11.31 -19.75 8.41
CA ASP A 80 11.69 -19.69 6.98
C ASP A 80 11.02 -20.79 6.17
N GLY A 81 10.84 -20.54 4.87
CA GLY A 81 10.34 -21.54 3.93
C GLY A 81 8.82 -21.55 3.74
N GLN A 82 8.11 -20.63 4.40
CA GLN A 82 6.66 -20.44 4.28
C GLN A 82 6.18 -20.36 2.81
N GLN A 83 6.94 -19.71 1.94
CA GLN A 83 6.58 -19.50 0.54
C GLN A 83 6.63 -20.81 -0.24
N ARG A 84 7.66 -21.63 0.00
CA ARG A 84 7.84 -22.94 -0.63
C ARG A 84 6.70 -23.88 -0.26
N LEU A 85 6.41 -23.99 1.04
CA LEU A 85 5.35 -24.86 1.54
C LEU A 85 3.97 -24.44 1.01
N ALA A 86 3.67 -23.13 1.01
CA ALA A 86 2.42 -22.60 0.45
C ALA A 86 2.26 -22.95 -1.03
N THR A 87 3.32 -22.74 -1.84
CA THR A 87 3.31 -23.06 -3.27
C THR A 87 3.14 -24.56 -3.52
N ILE A 88 3.82 -25.42 -2.77
CA ILE A 88 3.69 -26.88 -2.87
C ILE A 88 2.25 -27.31 -2.61
N LEU A 89 1.64 -26.83 -1.51
CA LEU A 89 0.28 -27.17 -1.15
C LEU A 89 -0.73 -26.61 -2.18
N THR A 90 -0.47 -25.43 -2.74
CA THR A 90 -1.27 -24.90 -3.86
C THR A 90 -1.19 -25.80 -5.09
N MET A 91 0.00 -26.29 -5.45
CA MET A 91 0.14 -27.26 -6.54
C MET A 91 -0.63 -28.55 -6.27
N LEU A 92 -0.55 -29.09 -5.05
CA LEU A 92 -1.28 -30.28 -4.63
C LEU A 92 -2.81 -30.07 -4.68
N SER A 93 -3.31 -28.91 -4.25
CA SER A 93 -4.72 -28.53 -4.38
C SER A 93 -5.18 -28.48 -5.85
N VAL A 94 -4.36 -27.94 -6.75
CA VAL A 94 -4.67 -27.93 -8.18
C VAL A 94 -4.70 -29.36 -8.76
N MET A 95 -3.74 -30.22 -8.37
CA MET A 95 -3.77 -31.64 -8.75
C MET A 95 -5.00 -32.36 -8.21
N ARG A 96 -5.39 -32.07 -6.96
CA ARG A 96 -6.62 -32.57 -6.34
C ARG A 96 -7.85 -32.16 -7.15
N GLN A 97 -7.97 -30.88 -7.53
CA GLN A 97 -9.08 -30.43 -8.37
C GLN A 97 -9.09 -31.16 -9.72
N LYS A 98 -7.92 -31.35 -10.36
CA LYS A 98 -7.83 -32.12 -11.61
C LYS A 98 -8.32 -33.56 -11.44
N TYR A 99 -8.01 -34.24 -10.34
CA TYR A 99 -8.52 -35.57 -10.07
C TYR A 99 -10.04 -35.59 -9.86
N LEU A 100 -10.59 -34.60 -9.15
CA LEU A 100 -12.04 -34.46 -8.97
C LEU A 100 -12.76 -34.26 -10.31
N ASP A 101 -12.22 -33.41 -11.19
CA ASP A 101 -12.79 -33.12 -12.51
C ASP A 101 -12.82 -34.35 -13.42
N GLU A 102 -11.84 -35.26 -13.28
CA GLU A 102 -11.71 -36.49 -14.08
C GLU A 102 -12.35 -37.73 -13.41
N GLY A 103 -12.88 -37.59 -12.18
CA GLY A 103 -13.54 -38.67 -11.45
C GLY A 103 -12.60 -39.61 -10.68
N GLU A 104 -11.35 -39.22 -10.46
CA GLU A 104 -10.32 -39.96 -9.72
C GLU A 104 -10.39 -39.67 -8.20
N SER A 105 -11.53 -39.97 -7.58
CA SER A 105 -11.81 -39.58 -6.19
C SER A 105 -10.79 -40.14 -5.18
N ALA A 106 -10.25 -41.34 -5.38
CA ALA A 106 -9.30 -41.93 -4.44
C ALA A 106 -7.99 -41.14 -4.35
N GLN A 107 -7.48 -40.65 -5.48
CA GLN A 107 -6.27 -39.83 -5.55
C GLN A 107 -6.53 -38.42 -5.00
N ALA A 108 -7.73 -37.87 -5.25
CA ALA A 108 -8.14 -36.60 -4.68
C ALA A 108 -8.25 -36.64 -3.14
N ASP A 109 -8.84 -37.71 -2.60
CA ASP A 109 -8.99 -37.94 -1.16
C ASP A 109 -7.62 -38.19 -0.51
N ALA A 110 -6.74 -38.98 -1.15
CA ALA A 110 -5.38 -39.20 -0.67
C ALA A 110 -4.59 -37.88 -0.55
N ILE A 111 -4.69 -36.96 -1.53
CA ILE A 111 -4.03 -35.66 -1.40
C ILE A 111 -4.56 -34.89 -0.19
N ARG A 112 -5.88 -34.85 -0.03
CA ARG A 112 -6.54 -34.12 1.06
C ARG A 112 -6.08 -34.64 2.41
N ASP A 113 -6.23 -35.95 2.62
CA ASP A 113 -6.14 -36.58 3.93
C ASP A 113 -4.69 -36.88 4.35
N GLU A 114 -3.75 -36.98 3.40
CA GLU A 114 -2.34 -37.25 3.71
C GLU A 114 -1.46 -35.99 3.74
N TYR A 115 -1.85 -34.89 3.07
CA TYR A 115 -0.97 -33.74 2.88
C TYR A 115 -1.60 -32.36 3.10
N LEU A 116 -2.92 -32.18 2.90
CA LEU A 116 -3.55 -30.85 3.02
C LEU A 116 -4.12 -30.60 4.42
N PHE A 117 -4.61 -31.65 5.09
CA PHE A 117 -5.23 -31.58 6.40
C PHE A 117 -4.67 -32.64 7.34
N GLU A 118 -4.65 -32.31 8.63
CA GLU A 118 -4.21 -33.19 9.72
C GLU A 118 -5.32 -33.34 10.75
N GLN A 119 -5.32 -34.47 11.47
CA GLN A 119 -6.28 -34.73 12.54
C GLN A 119 -5.58 -35.03 13.86
N ASP A 120 -6.04 -34.41 14.95
CA ASP A 120 -5.58 -34.76 16.28
C ASP A 120 -6.22 -36.07 16.81
N LEU A 121 -5.82 -36.49 18.01
CA LEU A 121 -6.35 -37.71 18.64
C LEU A 121 -7.86 -37.66 18.90
N ASP A 122 -8.44 -36.46 18.96
CA ASP A 122 -9.87 -36.23 19.15
C ASP A 122 -10.61 -36.06 17.79
N GLN A 123 -9.94 -36.34 16.66
CA GLN A 123 -10.46 -36.20 15.29
C GLN A 123 -10.82 -34.75 14.92
N ARG A 124 -10.24 -33.75 15.59
CA ARG A 124 -10.35 -32.36 15.14
C ARG A 124 -9.43 -32.17 13.96
N GLU A 125 -10.00 -31.64 12.88
CA GLU A 125 -9.29 -31.38 11.63
C GLU A 125 -8.63 -30.00 11.67
N TYR A 126 -7.40 -29.93 11.18
CA TYR A 126 -6.61 -28.72 11.02
C TYR A 126 -6.02 -28.70 9.61
N GLN A 127 -5.76 -27.51 9.09
CA GLN A 127 -4.91 -27.36 7.91
C GLN A 127 -3.51 -27.86 8.24
N ASN A 128 -2.87 -28.55 7.30
CA ASN A 128 -1.48 -28.98 7.45
C ASN A 128 -0.53 -27.77 7.55
N LEU A 129 -0.78 -26.74 6.73
CA LEU A 129 -0.18 -25.42 6.84
C LEU A 129 -1.27 -24.36 6.99
N SER A 130 -1.17 -23.53 8.03
CA SER A 130 -1.91 -22.27 8.11
C SER A 130 -0.97 -21.11 7.82
N LEU A 131 -1.35 -20.25 6.87
CA LEU A 131 -0.66 -18.99 6.61
C LEU A 131 -1.02 -17.95 7.69
N SER A 132 -0.39 -16.78 7.62
CA SER A 132 -0.80 -15.63 8.43
C SER A 132 -2.27 -15.29 8.19
N LYS A 133 -2.94 -14.65 9.15
CA LYS A 133 -4.35 -14.23 9.01
C LYS A 133 -4.62 -13.38 7.77
N TYR A 134 -3.61 -12.73 7.20
CA TYR A 134 -3.77 -11.88 6.03
C TYR A 134 -3.93 -12.67 4.72
N ASP A 135 -3.47 -13.92 4.68
CA ASP A 135 -3.52 -14.77 3.50
C ASP A 135 -4.32 -16.07 3.73
N ASN A 136 -4.54 -16.47 4.99
CA ASN A 136 -5.07 -17.79 5.31
C ASN A 136 -6.51 -18.03 4.83
N ASP A 137 -7.35 -17.00 4.75
CA ASP A 137 -8.72 -17.17 4.23
C ASP A 137 -8.67 -17.63 2.76
N SER A 138 -7.92 -16.90 1.93
CA SER A 138 -7.64 -17.28 0.54
C SER A 138 -6.93 -18.63 0.43
N PHE A 139 -5.96 -18.90 1.31
CA PHE A 139 -5.24 -20.17 1.30
C PHE A 139 -6.12 -21.35 1.72
N SER A 140 -7.03 -21.17 2.69
CA SER A 140 -8.02 -22.19 3.05
C SER A 140 -8.89 -22.54 1.86
N SER A 141 -9.39 -21.53 1.14
CA SER A 141 -10.15 -21.74 -0.09
C SER A 141 -9.35 -22.52 -1.15
N ILE A 142 -8.03 -22.35 -1.22
CA ILE A 142 -7.15 -23.18 -2.05
C ILE A 142 -7.13 -24.63 -1.57
N LEU A 143 -6.94 -24.88 -0.28
CA LEU A 143 -6.90 -26.25 0.28
C LEU A 143 -8.25 -26.98 0.08
N ASP A 144 -9.36 -26.25 0.20
CA ASP A 144 -10.72 -26.77 0.01
C ASP A 144 -11.10 -26.95 -1.47
N CYS A 145 -10.27 -26.46 -2.40
CA CYS A 145 -10.56 -26.31 -3.83
C CYS A 145 -11.73 -25.37 -4.17
N ASP A 146 -12.06 -24.42 -3.29
CA ASP A 146 -13.00 -23.32 -3.56
C ASP A 146 -12.27 -22.11 -4.17
N PHE A 147 -11.68 -22.30 -5.35
CA PHE A 147 -10.83 -21.29 -5.99
C PHE A 147 -11.54 -19.97 -6.31
N GLY A 148 -12.88 -19.95 -6.32
CA GLY A 148 -13.68 -18.75 -6.54
C GLY A 148 -13.69 -17.76 -5.37
N GLN A 149 -13.27 -18.18 -4.18
CA GLN A 149 -13.18 -17.32 -2.98
C GLN A 149 -11.78 -16.75 -2.74
N VAL A 150 -10.81 -17.06 -3.60
CA VAL A 150 -9.44 -16.57 -3.48
C VAL A 150 -9.36 -15.13 -3.96
N ASP A 151 -8.99 -14.22 -3.06
CA ASP A 151 -8.98 -12.77 -3.25
C ASP A 151 -7.58 -12.14 -3.19
N LYS A 152 -6.54 -12.93 -2.88
CA LYS A 152 -5.15 -12.47 -2.84
C LYS A 152 -4.46 -12.62 -4.18
N GLU A 153 -4.08 -11.49 -4.79
CA GLU A 153 -3.46 -11.38 -6.12
C GLU A 153 -2.38 -12.45 -6.38
N ASN A 154 -1.34 -12.55 -5.55
CA ASN A 154 -0.26 -13.53 -5.75
C ASN A 154 -0.72 -15.00 -5.64
N LEU A 155 -1.70 -15.30 -4.77
CA LEU A 155 -2.25 -16.66 -4.62
C LEU A 155 -3.16 -17.01 -5.80
N THR A 156 -3.98 -16.06 -6.25
CA THR A 156 -4.81 -16.18 -7.47
C THR A 156 -3.94 -16.42 -8.70
N GLU A 157 -2.87 -15.63 -8.87
CA GLU A 157 -1.93 -15.78 -9.98
C GLU A 157 -1.18 -17.13 -9.92
N ALA A 158 -0.80 -17.60 -8.73
CA ALA A 158 -0.21 -18.93 -8.56
C ALA A 158 -1.19 -20.04 -8.97
N LEU A 159 -2.46 -19.94 -8.57
CA LEU A 159 -3.52 -20.86 -9.00
C LEU A 159 -3.70 -20.87 -10.51
N GLU A 160 -3.75 -19.69 -11.16
CA GLU A 160 -3.86 -19.59 -12.60
C GLU A 160 -2.64 -20.19 -13.32
N PHE A 161 -1.44 -19.92 -12.78
CA PHE A 161 -0.18 -20.42 -13.31
C PHE A 161 -0.11 -21.96 -13.30
N TYR A 162 -0.38 -22.58 -12.15
CA TYR A 162 -0.34 -24.05 -12.02
C TYR A 162 -1.58 -24.71 -12.60
N GLY A 163 -2.76 -24.10 -12.44
CA GLY A 163 -4.03 -24.56 -12.98
C GLY A 163 -3.99 -24.74 -14.49
N SER A 164 -3.55 -23.71 -15.22
CA SER A 164 -3.43 -23.78 -16.69
C SER A 164 -2.51 -24.90 -17.17
N ARG A 165 -1.41 -25.15 -16.45
CA ARG A 165 -0.43 -26.18 -16.81
C ARG A 165 -0.89 -27.58 -16.43
N ILE A 166 -1.35 -27.79 -15.19
CA ILE A 166 -1.82 -29.09 -14.72
C ILE A 166 -3.08 -29.53 -15.45
N HIS A 167 -3.99 -28.60 -15.77
CA HIS A 167 -5.19 -28.92 -16.55
C HIS A 167 -4.86 -29.39 -17.98
N SER A 168 -3.72 -28.98 -18.54
CA SER A 168 -3.25 -29.44 -19.86
C SER A 168 -2.65 -30.85 -19.84
N LEU A 169 -2.35 -31.40 -18.66
CA LEU A 169 -1.80 -32.75 -18.48
C LEU A 169 -2.91 -33.80 -18.44
N SER A 170 -2.58 -35.02 -18.87
CA SER A 170 -3.39 -36.19 -18.58
C SER A 170 -3.35 -36.56 -17.09
N VAL A 171 -4.26 -37.44 -16.65
CA VAL A 171 -4.30 -37.95 -15.28
C VAL A 171 -2.99 -38.67 -14.91
N ASP A 172 -2.45 -39.49 -15.82
CA ASP A 172 -1.20 -40.22 -15.61
C ASP A 172 0.03 -39.30 -15.52
N GLU A 173 0.07 -38.25 -16.35
CA GLU A 173 1.12 -37.22 -16.28
C GLU A 173 1.02 -36.42 -14.98
N THR A 174 -0.21 -36.11 -14.54
CA THR A 174 -0.46 -35.42 -13.27
C THR A 174 -0.01 -36.28 -12.08
N ASP A 175 -0.29 -37.59 -12.09
CA ASP A 175 0.16 -38.51 -11.04
C ASP A 175 1.68 -38.71 -11.04
N THR A 176 2.30 -38.73 -12.22
CA THR A 176 3.76 -38.73 -12.34
C THR A 176 4.38 -37.47 -11.72
N LEU A 177 3.81 -36.30 -12.03
CA LEU A 177 4.25 -35.03 -11.46
C LEU A 177 4.05 -34.97 -9.94
N ARG A 178 2.91 -35.44 -9.44
CA ARG A 178 2.61 -35.57 -8.00
C ARG A 178 3.66 -36.42 -7.29
N LYS A 179 3.99 -37.59 -7.83
CA LYS A 179 5.01 -38.50 -7.28
C LYS A 179 6.39 -37.85 -7.26
N LYS A 180 6.80 -37.18 -8.35
CA LYS A 180 8.06 -36.42 -8.39
C LYS A 180 8.11 -35.34 -7.31
N LEU A 181 7.04 -34.55 -7.18
CA LEU A 181 6.94 -33.49 -6.18
C LEU A 181 7.07 -34.04 -4.75
N LEU A 182 6.36 -35.13 -4.43
CA LEU A 182 6.31 -35.69 -3.07
C LEU A 182 7.60 -36.44 -2.71
N SER A 183 8.13 -37.26 -3.62
CA SER A 183 9.20 -38.23 -3.32
C SER A 183 10.60 -37.85 -3.80
N SER A 184 10.70 -37.01 -4.84
CA SER A 184 11.97 -36.67 -5.50
C SER A 184 12.44 -35.25 -5.19
N VAL A 185 11.57 -34.41 -4.64
CA VAL A 185 11.97 -33.10 -4.11
C VAL A 185 12.32 -33.24 -2.63
N THR A 186 13.53 -32.81 -2.28
CA THR A 186 14.04 -32.80 -0.90
C THR A 186 14.26 -31.39 -0.40
N LEU A 187 14.13 -31.22 0.92
CA LEU A 187 14.47 -30.01 1.64
C LEU A 187 15.17 -30.36 2.96
N VAL A 188 15.88 -29.40 3.54
CA VAL A 188 16.45 -29.54 4.88
C VAL A 188 15.50 -28.90 5.90
N THR A 189 14.92 -29.71 6.77
CA THR A 189 14.12 -29.24 7.91
C THR A 189 15.05 -28.94 9.08
N ILE A 190 15.09 -27.68 9.49
CA ILE A 190 15.87 -27.22 10.65
C ILE A 190 14.92 -26.91 11.78
N GLU A 191 14.91 -27.77 12.80
CA GLU A 191 14.04 -27.63 13.97
C GLU A 191 14.83 -26.95 15.09
N CYS A 192 14.28 -25.85 15.59
CA CYS A 192 14.84 -25.09 16.69
C CYS A 192 13.94 -25.22 17.92
N THR A 193 14.54 -25.53 19.06
CA THR A 193 13.85 -25.52 20.36
C THR A 193 13.73 -24.11 20.94
N GLU A 194 14.60 -23.19 20.53
CA GLU A 194 14.64 -21.80 21.00
C GLU A 194 14.52 -20.82 19.82
N GLU A 195 13.79 -19.72 20.03
CA GLU A 195 13.60 -18.64 19.05
C GLU A 195 14.93 -18.00 18.63
N GLN A 196 15.85 -17.80 19.58
CA GLN A 196 17.17 -17.20 19.31
C GLN A 196 17.95 -17.97 18.24
N SER A 197 17.92 -19.31 18.32
CA SER A 197 18.58 -20.19 17.35
C SER A 197 17.96 -20.07 15.97
N ALA A 198 16.63 -20.00 15.89
CA ALA A 198 15.90 -19.90 14.64
C ALA A 198 16.21 -18.58 13.89
N PHE A 199 16.19 -17.44 14.58
CA PHE A 199 16.46 -16.14 13.94
C PHE A 199 17.92 -15.98 13.51
N ARG A 200 18.88 -16.49 14.29
CA ARG A 200 20.30 -16.49 13.87
C ARG A 200 20.52 -17.35 12.61
N LEU A 201 19.87 -18.51 12.54
CA LEU A 201 19.94 -19.36 11.36
C LEU A 201 19.28 -18.69 10.15
N PHE A 202 18.14 -18.01 10.36
CA PHE A 202 17.42 -17.28 9.32
C PHE A 202 18.27 -16.20 8.65
N GLU A 203 18.98 -15.38 9.44
CA GLU A 203 19.87 -14.34 8.91
C GLU A 203 20.99 -14.93 8.04
N THR A 204 21.51 -16.09 8.42
CA THR A 204 22.64 -16.74 7.71
C THR A 204 22.19 -17.48 6.45
N LEU A 205 20.98 -18.08 6.46
CA LEU A 205 20.47 -18.91 5.36
C LEU A 205 19.88 -18.09 4.19
N ASN A 206 19.39 -16.88 4.46
CA ASN A 206 18.73 -16.06 3.44
C ASN A 206 19.66 -15.42 2.40
N GLU A 207 20.98 -15.58 2.50
CA GLU A 207 21.94 -15.09 1.49
C GLU A 207 21.76 -15.72 0.09
N ARG A 208 20.87 -16.71 -0.09
CA ARG A 208 20.69 -17.45 -1.36
C ARG A 208 19.23 -17.55 -1.86
N GLY A 209 18.27 -16.92 -1.18
CA GLY A 209 16.84 -16.97 -1.51
C GLY A 209 16.29 -15.68 -2.14
N LEU A 210 14.95 -15.55 -2.18
CA LEU A 210 14.30 -14.25 -2.43
C LEU A 210 14.76 -13.25 -1.38
N GLU A 211 15.21 -12.07 -1.81
CA GLU A 211 15.68 -11.03 -0.90
C GLU A 211 14.62 -10.74 0.18
N LEU A 212 15.10 -10.64 1.42
CA LEU A 212 14.28 -10.22 2.55
C LEU A 212 13.85 -8.78 2.35
N SER A 213 12.59 -8.47 2.71
CA SER A 213 12.19 -7.07 2.74
C SER A 213 12.92 -6.36 3.87
N SER A 214 13.07 -5.04 3.77
CA SER A 214 13.66 -4.25 4.86
C SER A 214 12.92 -4.42 6.18
N VAL A 215 11.60 -4.62 6.14
CA VAL A 215 10.78 -4.89 7.33
C VAL A 215 11.08 -6.28 7.92
N ASP A 216 11.32 -7.30 7.08
CA ASP A 216 11.74 -8.62 7.55
C ASP A 216 13.12 -8.55 8.24
N LEU A 217 14.06 -7.81 7.65
CA LEU A 217 15.39 -7.59 8.22
C LEU A 217 15.30 -6.87 9.57
N MET A 218 14.53 -5.78 9.65
CA MET A 218 14.30 -5.05 10.90
C MET A 218 13.71 -5.94 11.99
N LYS A 219 12.70 -6.76 11.65
CA LYS A 219 12.06 -7.71 12.57
C LYS A 219 13.10 -8.67 13.14
N ASN A 220 13.85 -9.33 12.26
CA ASN A 220 14.84 -10.32 12.68
C ASN A 220 15.89 -9.69 13.57
N HIS A 221 16.31 -8.47 13.26
CA HIS A 221 17.25 -7.73 14.08
C HIS A 221 16.72 -7.50 15.52
N VAL A 222 15.50 -6.98 15.66
CA VAL A 222 14.93 -6.72 17.01
C VAL A 222 14.60 -8.01 17.76
N PHE A 223 14.11 -9.04 17.09
CA PHE A 223 13.82 -10.34 17.72
C PHE A 223 15.10 -11.06 18.12
N SER A 224 16.14 -10.98 17.28
CA SER A 224 17.46 -11.51 17.61
C SER A 224 17.99 -10.85 18.87
N ILE A 225 17.96 -9.52 18.97
CA ILE A 225 18.37 -8.76 20.17
C ILE A 225 17.58 -9.19 21.40
N ALA A 226 16.25 -9.13 21.33
CA ALA A 226 15.37 -9.47 22.46
C ALA A 226 15.57 -10.91 22.95
N ALA A 227 15.91 -11.84 22.04
CA ALA A 227 16.18 -13.21 22.40
C ALA A 227 17.57 -13.45 23.02
N GLN A 228 18.51 -12.48 22.99
CA GLN A 228 19.85 -12.62 23.64
C GLN A 228 20.00 -11.80 24.91
N ASP A 229 19.06 -10.92 25.20
CA ASP A 229 19.12 -10.01 26.32
C ASP A 229 18.00 -10.35 27.30
N ASP A 230 18.34 -11.05 28.39
CA ASP A 230 17.38 -11.49 29.40
C ASP A 230 16.68 -10.32 30.12
N GLU A 231 17.20 -9.08 30.00
CA GLU A 231 16.57 -7.87 30.53
C GLU A 231 15.45 -7.34 29.64
N VAL A 232 15.38 -7.79 28.37
CA VAL A 232 14.35 -7.38 27.41
C VAL A 232 13.17 -8.35 27.44
N ASP A 233 11.96 -7.80 27.53
CA ASP A 233 10.74 -8.62 27.42
C ASP A 233 10.47 -9.00 25.95
N TYR A 234 10.90 -10.21 25.59
CA TYR A 234 10.71 -10.75 24.24
C TYR A 234 9.24 -10.75 23.80
N GLU A 235 8.30 -11.07 24.69
CA GLU A 235 6.88 -11.14 24.31
C GLU A 235 6.31 -9.73 24.08
N ALA A 236 6.74 -8.74 24.88
CA ALA A 236 6.39 -7.34 24.63
C ALA A 236 6.92 -6.83 23.29
N VAL A 237 8.16 -7.18 22.93
CA VAL A 237 8.77 -6.87 21.62
C VAL A 237 7.99 -7.53 20.48
N ARG A 238 7.69 -8.83 20.61
CA ARG A 238 6.91 -9.60 19.64
C ARG A 238 5.52 -8.99 19.45
N GLN A 239 4.84 -8.66 20.53
CA GLN A 239 3.50 -8.08 20.49
C GLN A 239 3.49 -6.70 19.84
N SER A 240 4.43 -5.81 20.21
CA SER A 240 4.54 -4.47 19.61
C SER A 240 4.80 -4.54 18.11
N TRP A 241 5.72 -5.43 17.70
CA TRP A 241 5.97 -5.67 16.28
C TRP A 241 4.71 -6.19 15.57
N GLN A 242 4.03 -7.19 16.15
CA GLN A 242 2.80 -7.74 15.59
C GLN A 242 1.71 -6.66 15.41
N THR A 243 1.48 -5.83 16.42
CA THR A 243 0.48 -4.75 16.35
C THR A 243 0.87 -3.72 15.29
N THR A 244 2.15 -3.39 15.15
CA THR A 244 2.63 -2.52 14.07
C THR A 244 2.34 -3.10 12.68
N ILE A 245 2.55 -4.41 12.50
CA ILE A 245 2.23 -5.12 11.25
C ILE A 245 0.71 -5.16 11.02
N ASP A 246 -0.09 -5.42 12.06
CA ASP A 246 -1.57 -5.41 12.02
C ASP A 246 -2.14 -4.05 11.61
N ASN A 247 -1.50 -2.95 12.03
CA ASN A 247 -1.90 -1.62 11.62
C ASN A 247 -1.53 -1.34 10.15
N THR A 248 -0.35 -1.80 9.71
CA THR A 248 0.24 -1.36 8.45
C THR A 248 -0.11 -2.25 7.25
N VAL A 249 -0.04 -3.57 7.37
CA VAL A 249 -0.25 -4.53 6.26
C VAL A 249 -1.63 -4.39 5.61
N PRO A 250 -2.76 -4.35 6.36
CA PRO A 250 -4.07 -4.31 5.73
C PRO A 250 -4.34 -3.02 4.94
N ASN A 251 -3.64 -1.93 5.29
CA ASN A 251 -3.94 -0.61 4.78
C ASN A 251 -2.85 -0.03 3.85
N LEU A 252 -1.68 -0.67 3.76
CA LEU A 252 -0.55 -0.20 2.97
C LEU A 252 -0.02 -1.30 2.05
N ASN A 253 0.05 -1.02 0.75
CA ASN A 253 0.68 -1.93 -0.22
C ASN A 253 2.16 -2.23 0.08
N LYS A 254 2.83 -1.37 0.87
CA LYS A 254 4.22 -1.54 1.30
C LYS A 254 4.38 -1.09 2.75
N PRO A 255 4.48 -2.01 3.72
CA PRO A 255 4.67 -1.68 5.13
C PRO A 255 5.96 -0.87 5.39
N SER A 256 7.03 -1.08 4.62
CA SER A 256 8.29 -0.31 4.72
C SER A 256 8.09 1.21 4.63
N ARG A 257 7.02 1.64 3.95
CA ARG A 257 6.66 3.05 3.82
C ARG A 257 6.34 3.69 5.18
N PHE A 258 5.68 2.97 6.08
CA PHE A 258 5.40 3.48 7.43
C PHE A 258 6.72 3.70 8.17
N PHE A 259 7.55 2.67 8.30
CA PHE A 259 8.84 2.76 8.99
C PHE A 259 9.72 3.88 8.44
N ARG A 260 9.77 4.03 7.11
CA ARG A 260 10.48 5.13 6.47
C ARG A 260 9.94 6.50 6.90
N HIS A 261 8.63 6.72 6.85
CA HIS A 261 8.07 8.01 7.24
C HIS A 261 8.18 8.27 8.74
N TYR A 262 8.07 7.23 9.58
CA TYR A 262 8.30 7.32 11.02
C TYR A 262 9.73 7.79 11.31
N ILE A 263 10.74 7.10 10.77
CA ILE A 263 12.16 7.45 10.95
C ILE A 263 12.42 8.86 10.41
N MET A 264 11.95 9.20 9.21
CA MET A 264 12.15 10.53 8.62
C MET A 264 11.34 11.64 9.29
N SER A 265 10.41 11.31 10.20
CA SER A 265 9.66 12.29 10.99
C SER A 265 10.32 12.61 12.33
N ALA A 266 11.36 11.86 12.72
CA ALA A 266 12.11 12.11 13.94
C ALA A 266 12.89 13.43 13.84
N PRO A 267 13.18 14.10 14.99
CA PRO A 267 14.02 15.29 15.00
C PRO A 267 15.46 15.01 14.56
N GLU A 268 15.96 13.81 14.85
CA GLU A 268 17.27 13.33 14.41
C GLU A 268 17.16 11.87 13.91
N PRO A 269 17.98 11.47 12.92
CA PRO A 269 18.90 12.32 12.15
C PRO A 269 18.18 13.07 11.00
N ASP A 270 18.78 14.17 10.54
CA ASP A 270 18.32 14.88 9.34
C ASP A 270 18.73 14.12 8.07
N PHE A 271 17.74 13.66 7.28
CA PHE A 271 17.99 12.92 6.05
C PHE A 271 18.09 13.87 4.84
N SER A 272 19.31 14.14 4.41
CA SER A 272 19.58 14.96 3.22
C SER A 272 19.30 14.26 1.88
N ASP A 273 19.18 12.92 1.89
CA ASP A 273 19.01 12.07 0.71
C ASP A 273 17.77 11.16 0.84
N ALA A 274 17.36 10.58 -0.30
CA ALA A 274 16.30 9.58 -0.30
C ALA A 274 16.68 8.35 0.52
N VAL A 275 15.85 8.00 1.49
CA VAL A 275 15.91 6.71 2.19
C VAL A 275 15.28 5.64 1.29
N SER A 276 16.10 4.87 0.58
CA SER A 276 15.63 3.69 -0.16
C SER A 276 15.25 2.55 0.80
N ASP A 277 14.48 1.57 0.33
CA ASP A 277 14.17 0.38 1.14
C ASP A 277 15.46 -0.34 1.60
N TYR A 278 16.52 -0.35 0.79
CA TYR A 278 17.82 -0.92 1.16
C TYR A 278 18.49 -0.18 2.33
N LYS A 279 18.63 1.15 2.22
CA LYS A 279 19.23 1.98 3.28
C LYS A 279 18.40 2.02 4.56
N LEU A 280 17.10 1.79 4.44
CA LEU A 280 16.18 1.87 5.56
C LEU A 280 16.54 0.88 6.67
N TYR A 281 17.00 -0.32 6.33
CA TYR A 281 17.45 -1.29 7.32
C TYR A 281 18.74 -0.83 8.01
N ASP A 282 19.75 -0.40 7.26
CA ASP A 282 21.02 0.10 7.83
C ASP A 282 20.76 1.23 8.84
N ILE A 283 19.93 2.22 8.46
CA ILE A 283 19.55 3.32 9.35
C ILE A 283 18.82 2.82 10.61
N PHE A 284 17.94 1.84 10.45
CA PHE A 284 17.24 1.27 11.59
C PHE A 284 18.19 0.53 12.54
N GLN A 285 19.20 -0.18 12.03
CA GLN A 285 20.22 -0.81 12.88
C GLN A 285 20.96 0.25 13.71
N ASP A 286 21.41 1.33 13.08
CA ASP A 286 22.08 2.44 13.77
C ASP A 286 21.19 3.02 14.89
N ILE A 287 19.90 3.24 14.61
CA ILE A 287 18.93 3.72 15.62
C ILE A 287 18.77 2.73 16.77
N ILE A 288 18.67 1.43 16.49
CA ILE A 288 18.54 0.40 17.54
C ILE A 288 19.82 0.33 18.39
N GLU A 289 21.00 0.48 17.80
CA GLU A 289 22.27 0.54 18.55
C GLU A 289 22.33 1.76 19.47
N GLU A 290 21.85 2.92 19.01
CA GLU A 290 21.73 4.14 19.82
C GLU A 290 20.72 3.96 20.96
N VAL A 291 19.54 3.40 20.68
CA VAL A 291 18.51 3.10 21.69
C VAL A 291 19.08 2.19 22.78
N ARG A 292 19.78 1.12 22.40
CA ARG A 292 20.38 0.18 23.36
C ARG A 292 21.53 0.77 24.17
N SER A 293 22.21 1.77 23.62
CA SER A 293 23.32 2.46 24.31
C SER A 293 22.83 3.60 25.21
N SER A 294 21.57 3.99 25.07
CA SER A 294 20.96 5.09 25.82
C SER A 294 20.49 4.65 27.21
N PRO A 295 20.73 5.44 28.27
CA PRO A 295 20.16 5.17 29.58
C PRO A 295 18.68 5.61 29.70
N ASP A 296 18.17 6.39 28.74
CA ASP A 296 16.88 7.09 28.87
C ASP A 296 15.73 6.38 28.13
N ILE A 297 16.03 5.46 27.21
CA ILE A 297 15.03 4.75 26.39
C ILE A 297 15.37 3.26 26.35
N THR A 298 14.36 2.41 26.44
CA THR A 298 14.50 0.96 26.26
C THR A 298 14.00 0.53 24.89
N LEU A 299 14.38 -0.67 24.44
CA LEU A 299 13.91 -1.22 23.18
C LEU A 299 12.38 -1.35 23.15
N GLU A 300 11.77 -1.78 24.25
CA GLU A 300 10.32 -1.93 24.38
C GLU A 300 9.62 -0.57 24.31
N SER A 301 10.16 0.45 24.98
CA SER A 301 9.60 1.80 24.91
C SER A 301 9.68 2.38 23.50
N TYR A 302 10.78 2.13 22.79
CA TYR A 302 10.93 2.55 21.39
C TYR A 302 9.93 1.84 20.48
N LEU A 303 9.80 0.52 20.57
CA LEU A 303 8.83 -0.25 19.76
C LEU A 303 7.38 0.06 20.13
N THR A 304 7.10 0.44 21.37
CA THR A 304 5.80 0.96 21.79
C THR A 304 5.49 2.28 21.05
N ASP A 305 6.43 3.23 21.01
CA ASP A 305 6.25 4.47 20.23
C ASP A 305 6.05 4.18 18.73
N VAL A 306 6.85 3.29 18.14
CA VAL A 306 6.65 2.84 16.75
C VAL A 306 5.22 2.32 16.54
N THR A 307 4.70 1.54 17.49
CA THR A 307 3.34 0.99 17.44
C THR A 307 2.29 2.09 17.52
N GLU A 308 2.39 3.00 18.48
CA GLU A 308 1.48 4.14 18.62
C GLU A 308 1.49 5.04 17.38
N GLN A 309 2.68 5.31 16.83
CA GLN A 309 2.82 6.09 15.59
C GLN A 309 2.25 5.35 14.38
N SER A 310 2.27 4.01 14.35
CA SER A 310 1.62 3.24 13.28
C SER A 310 0.10 3.43 13.28
N GLU A 311 -0.53 3.48 14.46
CA GLU A 311 -1.96 3.78 14.59
C GLU A 311 -2.28 5.21 14.14
N LEU A 312 -1.54 6.20 14.63
CA LEU A 312 -1.73 7.60 14.24
C LEU A 312 -1.53 7.78 12.74
N TYR A 313 -0.49 7.18 12.18
CA TYR A 313 -0.21 7.19 10.76
C TYR A 313 -1.40 6.63 9.97
N MET A 314 -2.03 5.56 10.46
CA MET A 314 -3.21 5.01 9.80
C MET A 314 -4.44 5.91 9.89
N ARG A 315 -4.66 6.57 11.03
CA ARG A 315 -5.72 7.60 11.15
C ARG A 315 -5.49 8.77 10.20
N ILE A 316 -4.24 9.19 9.99
CA ILE A 316 -3.89 10.21 8.98
C ILE A 316 -4.23 9.71 7.57
N VAL A 317 -3.79 8.50 7.21
CA VAL A 317 -4.02 7.91 5.87
C VAL A 317 -5.49 7.72 5.55
N ASN A 318 -6.31 7.40 6.56
CA ASN A 318 -7.74 7.18 6.41
C ASN A 318 -8.58 8.46 6.64
N ALA A 319 -7.93 9.58 6.97
CA ALA A 319 -8.60 10.82 7.39
C ALA A 319 -9.63 10.58 8.52
N ASP A 320 -9.21 9.84 9.55
CA ASP A 320 -10.03 9.42 10.70
C ASP A 320 -9.35 9.80 12.03
N ILE A 321 -8.97 11.06 12.16
CA ILE A 321 -8.47 11.63 13.41
C ILE A 321 -9.64 11.81 14.37
N ASN A 322 -9.48 11.30 15.59
CA ASN A 322 -10.50 11.29 16.65
C ASN A 322 -9.95 11.75 18.01
N ARG A 323 -8.95 12.63 18.01
CA ARG A 323 -8.22 13.04 19.23
C ARG A 323 -8.60 14.41 19.79
N PHE A 324 -9.32 15.22 19.03
CA PHE A 324 -9.76 16.56 19.42
C PHE A 324 -11.26 16.61 19.74
N ASP A 325 -11.83 17.80 19.93
CA ASP A 325 -13.27 17.97 19.97
C ASP A 325 -13.92 17.61 18.61
N ARG A 326 -15.23 17.41 18.62
CA ARG A 326 -15.99 16.97 17.43
C ARG A 326 -15.76 17.90 16.23
N SER A 327 -15.85 19.21 16.42
CA SER A 327 -15.67 20.20 15.35
C SER A 327 -14.25 20.21 14.79
N GLY A 328 -13.23 20.09 15.65
CA GLY A 328 -11.83 20.04 15.28
C GLY A 328 -11.52 18.78 14.48
N ASN A 329 -12.02 17.61 14.91
CA ASN A 329 -11.85 16.36 14.18
C ASN A 329 -12.54 16.42 12.80
N GLU A 330 -13.80 16.90 12.74
CA GLU A 330 -14.53 17.05 11.47
C GLU A 330 -13.75 17.94 10.47
N ALA A 331 -13.28 19.11 10.91
CA ALA A 331 -12.52 20.03 10.06
C ALA A 331 -11.15 19.47 9.63
N ILE A 332 -10.43 18.79 10.53
CA ILE A 332 -9.12 18.19 10.23
C ILE A 332 -9.27 17.02 9.25
N ASN A 333 -10.26 16.16 9.44
CA ASN A 333 -10.51 15.01 8.55
C ASN A 333 -10.95 15.46 7.16
N GLU A 334 -11.76 16.52 7.07
CA GLU A 334 -12.06 17.16 5.79
C GLU A 334 -10.79 17.69 5.13
N LYS A 335 -9.91 18.37 5.89
CA LYS A 335 -8.63 18.88 5.39
C LYS A 335 -7.67 17.78 4.92
N LEU A 336 -7.60 16.66 5.63
CA LEU A 336 -6.80 15.50 5.24
C LEU A 336 -7.35 14.86 3.95
N THR A 337 -8.67 14.76 3.82
CA THR A 337 -9.33 14.30 2.60
C THR A 337 -8.97 15.20 1.41
N HIS A 338 -8.97 16.52 1.60
CA HIS A 338 -8.52 17.47 0.59
C HIS A 338 -7.04 17.27 0.20
N LEU A 339 -6.15 17.07 1.17
CA LEU A 339 -4.74 16.78 0.90
C LEU A 339 -4.56 15.44 0.15
N HIS A 340 -5.40 14.44 0.41
CA HIS A 340 -5.41 13.19 -0.35
C HIS A 340 -5.74 13.39 -1.83
N TYR A 341 -6.61 14.35 -2.16
CA TYR A 341 -6.89 14.70 -3.56
C TYR A 341 -5.67 15.30 -4.28
N VAL A 342 -4.77 15.98 -3.57
CA VAL A 342 -3.51 16.49 -4.14
C VAL A 342 -2.52 15.35 -4.47
N LYS A 343 -2.68 14.18 -3.83
CA LYS A 343 -1.89 12.95 -4.02
C LYS A 343 -0.39 13.12 -3.75
N SER A 344 -0.07 13.40 -2.49
CA SER A 344 1.31 13.45 -2.00
C SER A 344 1.52 12.43 -0.88
N VAL A 345 2.18 11.31 -1.19
CA VAL A 345 2.48 10.28 -0.20
C VAL A 345 3.58 10.74 0.76
N GLN A 346 4.55 11.51 0.24
CA GLN A 346 5.69 12.07 0.98
C GLN A 346 5.27 13.03 2.09
N ALA A 347 4.12 13.71 1.91
CA ALA A 347 3.58 14.63 2.90
C ALA A 347 3.28 13.94 4.24
N ARG A 348 3.11 12.60 4.24
CA ARG A 348 2.81 11.82 5.44
C ARG A 348 3.92 11.88 6.49
N THR A 349 5.18 12.05 6.09
CA THR A 349 6.30 12.29 7.02
C THR A 349 6.05 13.55 7.86
N LEU A 350 5.76 14.67 7.19
CA LEU A 350 5.50 15.93 7.89
C LEU A 350 4.17 15.89 8.64
N LEU A 351 3.13 15.26 8.08
CA LEU A 351 1.85 15.08 8.78
C LEU A 351 2.07 14.34 10.11
N LEU A 352 2.81 13.23 10.10
CA LEU A 352 3.09 12.48 11.33
C LEU A 352 3.76 13.37 12.38
N ARG A 353 4.77 14.16 11.99
CA ARG A 353 5.43 15.14 12.88
C ARG A 353 4.46 16.21 13.40
N ILE A 354 3.66 16.83 12.52
CA ILE A 354 2.65 17.84 12.89
C ILE A 354 1.70 17.28 13.95
N PHE A 355 1.20 16.06 13.74
CA PHE A 355 0.29 15.46 14.71
C PHE A 355 1.03 15.07 16.00
N ARG A 356 2.30 14.67 15.97
CA ARG A 356 3.05 14.36 17.20
C ARG A 356 3.31 15.59 18.08
N GLU A 357 3.47 16.76 17.47
CA GLU A 357 3.89 17.98 18.17
C GLU A 357 2.73 18.89 18.62
N PHE A 358 1.57 18.82 17.96
CA PHE A 358 0.45 19.73 18.24
C PHE A 358 -0.78 19.06 18.84
N ASP A 359 -1.02 19.29 20.13
CA ASP A 359 -2.27 18.90 20.80
C ASP A 359 -3.43 19.90 20.62
N ASN A 360 -3.24 20.92 19.79
CA ASN A 360 -4.24 21.95 19.51
C ASN A 360 -4.77 21.84 18.07
N PRO A 361 -6.10 21.65 17.86
CA PRO A 361 -6.66 21.48 16.53
C PRO A 361 -6.46 22.71 15.63
N ASN A 362 -6.42 23.92 16.20
CA ASN A 362 -6.17 25.14 15.43
C ASN A 362 -4.74 25.20 14.89
N LYS A 363 -3.74 24.83 15.71
CA LYS A 363 -2.34 24.78 15.24
C LYS A 363 -2.13 23.70 14.19
N VAL A 364 -2.78 22.54 14.34
CA VAL A 364 -2.79 21.50 13.29
C VAL A 364 -3.39 22.06 12.00
N MET A 365 -4.58 22.67 12.06
CA MET A 365 -5.22 23.24 10.87
C MET A 365 -4.38 24.32 10.18
N GLU A 366 -3.69 25.16 10.95
CA GLU A 366 -2.77 26.17 10.42
C GLU A 366 -1.61 25.52 9.65
N ALA A 367 -0.95 24.51 10.25
CA ALA A 367 0.13 23.76 9.62
C ALA A 367 -0.33 23.00 8.37
N LEU A 368 -1.51 22.36 8.41
CA LEU A 368 -2.12 21.71 7.24
C LEU A 368 -2.43 22.72 6.13
N GLY A 369 -2.82 23.95 6.48
CA GLY A 369 -3.02 25.04 5.54
C GLY A 369 -1.73 25.44 4.82
N VAL A 370 -0.63 25.60 5.56
CA VAL A 370 0.70 25.87 4.98
C VAL A 370 1.12 24.75 4.03
N LEU A 371 0.98 23.49 4.47
CA LEU A 371 1.32 22.31 3.68
C LEU A 371 0.49 22.21 2.39
N GLU A 372 -0.82 22.44 2.47
CA GLU A 372 -1.73 22.42 1.33
C GLU A 372 -1.31 23.45 0.26
N ARG A 373 -1.07 24.70 0.67
CA ARG A 373 -0.68 25.78 -0.25
C ARG A 373 0.63 25.46 -0.96
N PHE A 374 1.62 24.98 -0.23
CA PHE A 374 2.88 24.53 -0.80
C PHE A 374 2.68 23.36 -1.79
N LEU A 375 1.97 22.31 -1.39
CA LEU A 375 1.79 21.10 -2.19
C LEU A 375 1.01 21.32 -3.48
N VAL A 376 -0.07 22.11 -3.43
CA VAL A 376 -0.88 22.43 -4.61
C VAL A 376 -0.01 23.11 -5.66
N ARG A 377 0.76 24.11 -5.26
CA ARG A 377 1.64 24.83 -6.19
C ARG A 377 2.77 23.98 -6.70
N TRP A 378 3.41 23.21 -5.82
CA TRP A 378 4.46 22.27 -6.18
C TRP A 378 3.99 21.31 -7.30
N LYS A 379 2.80 20.74 -7.14
CA LYS A 379 2.22 19.80 -8.11
C LYS A 379 1.78 20.46 -9.42
N VAL A 380 1.18 21.65 -9.37
CA VAL A 380 0.70 22.36 -10.57
C VAL A 380 1.85 22.94 -11.39
N ALA A 381 2.86 23.51 -10.71
CA ALA A 381 4.11 23.95 -11.33
C ALA A 381 4.97 22.76 -11.83
N ASN A 382 4.59 21.52 -11.49
CA ASN A 382 5.21 20.27 -11.94
C ASN A 382 6.66 20.11 -11.50
N TYR A 383 6.91 20.48 -10.25
CA TYR A 383 8.18 20.20 -9.57
C TYR A 383 8.27 18.70 -9.24
N ALA A 384 9.51 18.21 -9.05
CA ALA A 384 9.75 16.81 -8.75
C ALA A 384 9.24 16.46 -7.34
N THR A 385 8.50 15.35 -7.19
CA THR A 385 7.83 15.02 -5.91
C THR A 385 8.44 13.83 -5.15
N GLY A 386 9.47 13.17 -5.70
CA GLY A 386 10.12 12.04 -5.07
C GLY A 386 11.05 12.47 -3.92
N SER A 387 12.31 12.08 -4.01
CA SER A 387 13.36 12.37 -3.02
C SER A 387 13.46 13.83 -2.58
N GLN A 388 13.14 14.78 -3.47
CA GLN A 388 13.17 16.20 -3.16
C GLN A 388 12.15 16.59 -2.07
N LEU A 389 10.92 16.08 -2.14
CA LEU A 389 9.93 16.36 -1.09
C LEU A 389 10.28 15.63 0.21
N ASP A 390 10.79 14.40 0.11
CA ASP A 390 11.23 13.64 1.29
C ASP A 390 12.30 14.42 2.08
N ARG A 391 13.28 15.01 1.39
CA ARG A 391 14.31 15.87 1.99
C ARG A 391 13.71 17.12 2.64
N ILE A 392 12.85 17.84 1.92
CA ILE A 392 12.20 19.06 2.43
C ILE A 392 11.44 18.76 3.72
N TYR A 393 10.71 17.65 3.77
CA TYR A 393 9.93 17.28 4.94
C TYR A 393 10.80 16.77 6.09
N SER A 394 11.85 15.99 5.82
CA SER A 394 12.80 15.57 6.85
C SER A 394 13.51 16.77 7.50
N GLU A 395 13.96 17.73 6.69
CA GLU A 395 14.65 18.93 7.19
C GLU A 395 13.69 19.82 8.01
N LEU A 396 12.42 19.91 7.62
CA LEU A 396 11.39 20.56 8.44
C LEU A 396 11.19 19.83 9.78
N CYS A 397 11.11 18.50 9.77
CA CYS A 397 10.92 17.71 10.99
C CYS A 397 12.07 17.91 12.00
N SER A 398 13.31 18.03 11.51
CA SER A 398 14.52 18.21 12.32
C SER A 398 14.76 19.63 12.80
N THR A 399 14.34 20.66 12.05
CA THR A 399 14.75 22.04 12.35
C THR A 399 13.64 22.93 12.92
N VAL A 400 12.38 22.65 12.63
CA VAL A 400 11.30 23.64 12.84
C VAL A 400 10.51 23.40 14.13
N PHE A 401 10.30 22.15 14.52
CA PHE A 401 9.33 21.82 15.57
C PHE A 401 9.80 22.11 16.99
N ASP A 402 11.11 22.26 17.21
CA ASP A 402 11.69 22.58 18.52
C ASP A 402 11.75 24.11 18.78
N GLY A 403 11.30 24.92 17.81
CA GLY A 403 11.25 26.38 17.89
C GLY A 403 10.03 26.93 18.64
N SER A 404 10.04 28.23 18.95
CA SER A 404 8.92 28.90 19.65
C SER A 404 7.66 29.06 18.79
N GLU A 405 7.81 29.21 17.47
CA GLU A 405 6.71 29.40 16.52
C GLU A 405 6.88 28.47 15.30
N PRO A 406 6.66 27.14 15.50
CA PRO A 406 6.99 26.13 14.48
C PRO A 406 6.17 26.28 13.19
N VAL A 407 4.92 26.74 13.25
CA VAL A 407 4.09 26.90 12.04
C VAL A 407 4.57 28.07 11.17
N GLU A 408 4.98 29.17 11.80
CA GLU A 408 5.54 30.33 11.09
C GLU A 408 6.89 29.98 10.46
N GLN A 409 7.76 29.31 11.22
CA GLN A 409 9.07 28.83 10.73
C GLN A 409 8.92 27.82 9.58
N MET A 410 7.91 26.93 9.65
CA MET A 410 7.56 26.02 8.55
C MET A 410 7.17 26.81 7.29
N ALA A 411 6.34 27.85 7.44
CA ALA A 411 5.92 28.68 6.32
C ALA A 411 7.10 29.43 5.70
N ASP A 412 7.99 29.99 6.52
CA ASP A 412 9.20 30.70 6.06
C ASP A 412 10.14 29.78 5.29
N TYR A 413 10.44 28.60 5.84
CA TYR A 413 11.28 27.60 5.17
C TYR A 413 10.69 27.16 3.84
N LEU A 414 9.37 26.89 3.80
CA LEU A 414 8.70 26.48 2.56
C LEU A 414 8.65 27.61 1.53
N ARG A 415 8.55 28.87 1.96
CA ARG A 415 8.50 30.05 1.07
C ARG A 415 9.78 30.19 0.24
N GLU A 416 10.94 29.77 0.75
CA GLU A 416 12.20 29.78 0.00
C GLU A 416 12.22 28.77 -1.17
N LYS A 417 11.44 27.70 -1.07
CA LYS A 417 11.37 26.62 -2.08
C LYS A 417 10.07 26.66 -2.89
N TYR A 418 9.15 27.53 -2.52
CA TYR A 418 7.82 27.65 -3.04
C TYR A 418 7.83 28.13 -4.51
N PRO A 419 7.09 27.46 -5.44
CA PRO A 419 7.02 27.93 -6.83
C PRO A 419 6.45 29.34 -6.93
N SER A 420 7.11 30.20 -7.69
CA SER A 420 6.68 31.60 -7.89
C SER A 420 5.31 31.69 -8.57
N ASP A 421 4.64 32.85 -8.46
CA ASP A 421 3.34 33.07 -9.12
C ASP A 421 3.42 32.86 -10.63
N ALA A 422 4.51 33.28 -11.25
CA ALA A 422 4.73 33.08 -12.67
C ALA A 422 4.79 31.58 -13.05
N GLU A 423 5.52 30.77 -12.28
CA GLU A 423 5.62 29.32 -12.54
C GLU A 423 4.31 28.59 -12.29
N PHE A 424 3.60 28.96 -11.22
CA PHE A 424 2.31 28.37 -10.88
C PHE A 424 1.25 28.69 -11.93
N LYS A 425 1.13 29.97 -12.33
CA LYS A 425 0.22 30.40 -13.40
C LYS A 425 0.56 29.72 -14.73
N ALA A 426 1.83 29.69 -15.11
CA ALA A 426 2.28 28.98 -16.31
C ALA A 426 1.92 27.48 -16.27
N GLY A 427 1.93 26.86 -15.08
CA GLY A 427 1.48 25.48 -14.88
C GLY A 427 0.00 25.25 -15.19
N ILE A 428 -0.85 26.25 -14.95
CA ILE A 428 -2.29 26.23 -15.27
C ILE A 428 -2.52 26.58 -16.75
N GLU A 429 -1.90 27.66 -17.22
CA GLU A 429 -2.11 28.22 -18.55
C GLU A 429 -1.55 27.36 -19.68
N ASN A 430 -0.46 26.60 -19.44
CA ASN A 430 0.25 25.87 -20.49
C ASN A 430 0.06 24.35 -20.45
N LYS A 431 -0.67 23.82 -19.46
CA LYS A 431 -0.93 22.37 -19.37
C LYS A 431 -2.41 22.03 -19.46
N ARG A 432 -2.65 20.79 -19.89
CA ARG A 432 -3.95 20.12 -19.74
C ARG A 432 -4.05 19.55 -18.33
N VAL A 433 -5.19 19.75 -17.69
CA VAL A 433 -5.46 19.17 -16.38
C VAL A 433 -5.91 17.72 -16.53
N LYS A 434 -5.69 16.92 -15.48
CA LYS A 434 -6.23 15.56 -15.40
C LYS A 434 -7.66 15.64 -14.87
N LEU A 435 -8.57 14.84 -15.42
CA LEU A 435 -9.96 14.75 -14.94
C LEU A 435 -10.00 13.86 -13.70
N ASN A 436 -9.74 14.43 -12.54
CA ASN A 436 -9.66 13.71 -11.27
C ASN A 436 -10.03 14.63 -10.09
N ASN A 437 -10.07 14.06 -8.88
CA ASN A 437 -10.44 14.80 -7.67
C ASN A 437 -9.51 15.98 -7.36
N ARG A 438 -8.24 15.97 -7.80
CA ARG A 438 -7.37 17.15 -7.63
C ARG A 438 -7.92 18.37 -8.35
N THR A 439 -8.37 18.18 -9.60
CA THR A 439 -8.93 19.26 -10.41
C THR A 439 -10.28 19.71 -9.86
N LYS A 440 -11.15 18.77 -9.46
CA LYS A 440 -12.40 19.11 -8.75
C LYS A 440 -12.10 19.93 -7.49
N TYR A 441 -11.10 19.52 -6.71
CA TYR A 441 -10.72 20.19 -5.46
C TYR A 441 -10.17 21.59 -5.70
N MET A 442 -9.36 21.80 -6.75
CA MET A 442 -8.91 23.14 -7.14
C MET A 442 -10.09 24.06 -7.46
N LEU A 443 -11.07 23.57 -8.25
CA LEU A 443 -12.28 24.36 -8.56
C LEU A 443 -13.11 24.62 -7.30
N LYS A 444 -13.28 23.63 -6.41
CA LYS A 444 -13.96 23.80 -5.10
C LYS A 444 -13.31 24.91 -4.28
N ARG A 445 -11.99 24.91 -4.15
CA ARG A 445 -11.29 25.95 -3.39
C ARG A 445 -11.38 27.33 -4.02
N ILE A 446 -11.37 27.42 -5.35
CA ILE A 446 -11.59 28.68 -6.05
C ILE A 446 -13.02 29.19 -5.78
N GLU A 447 -14.02 28.32 -5.86
CA GLU A 447 -15.40 28.63 -5.53
C GLU A 447 -15.55 29.19 -4.10
N GLU A 448 -14.97 28.50 -3.11
CA GLU A 448 -15.06 28.88 -1.70
C GLU A 448 -14.32 30.18 -1.37
N VAL A 449 -13.12 30.38 -1.93
CA VAL A 449 -12.23 31.50 -1.56
C VAL A 449 -12.48 32.75 -2.38
N HIS A 450 -12.70 32.62 -3.69
CA HIS A 450 -12.86 33.77 -4.58
C HIS A 450 -14.33 34.14 -4.79
N TYR A 451 -15.17 33.15 -5.05
CA TYR A 451 -16.59 33.38 -5.34
C TYR A 451 -17.45 33.43 -4.07
N ASN A 452 -16.89 33.08 -2.91
CA ASN A 452 -17.59 32.95 -1.62
C ASN A 452 -18.79 31.98 -1.70
N GLY A 453 -18.69 30.98 -2.58
CA GLY A 453 -19.66 29.91 -2.67
C GLY A 453 -19.45 28.86 -1.59
N ASN A 454 -20.32 27.86 -1.58
CA ASN A 454 -20.21 26.72 -0.67
C ASN A 454 -20.45 25.41 -1.42
N ILE A 455 -19.50 24.50 -1.32
CA ILE A 455 -19.61 23.13 -1.83
C ILE A 455 -19.45 22.22 -0.62
N ASP A 456 -20.57 21.70 -0.14
CA ASP A 456 -20.60 20.85 1.05
C ASP A 456 -19.99 19.47 0.74
N ARG A 457 -20.64 18.71 -0.15
CA ARG A 457 -20.18 17.37 -0.53
C ARG A 457 -19.67 17.38 -1.96
N MET A 458 -18.36 17.26 -2.11
CA MET A 458 -17.69 17.27 -3.41
C MET A 458 -18.16 16.15 -4.36
N ASP A 459 -18.67 15.04 -3.82
CA ASP A 459 -19.21 13.92 -4.59
C ASP A 459 -20.56 14.24 -5.27
N ASP A 460 -21.27 15.29 -4.84
CA ASP A 460 -22.54 15.71 -5.43
C ASP A 460 -22.32 16.51 -6.75
N TYR A 461 -21.05 16.79 -7.09
CA TYR A 461 -20.65 17.62 -8.23
C TYR A 461 -19.73 16.87 -9.18
N GLU A 462 -19.91 17.12 -10.47
CA GLU A 462 -19.08 16.60 -11.55
C GLU A 462 -18.18 17.65 -12.19
N LEU A 463 -17.08 17.19 -12.82
CA LEU A 463 -16.30 18.06 -13.71
C LEU A 463 -17.09 18.22 -15.01
N GLU A 464 -17.72 19.37 -15.17
CA GLU A 464 -18.41 19.74 -16.39
C GLU A 464 -17.44 20.33 -17.40
N HIS A 465 -17.41 19.74 -18.59
CA HIS A 465 -16.76 20.34 -19.76
C HIS A 465 -17.74 21.30 -20.43
N ILE A 466 -17.44 22.60 -20.38
CA ILE A 466 -18.30 23.62 -20.96
C ILE A 466 -18.45 23.37 -22.47
N ALA A 467 -17.33 23.37 -23.21
CA ALA A 467 -17.24 22.72 -24.51
C ALA A 467 -16.95 21.22 -24.34
N PRO A 468 -17.84 20.32 -24.76
CA PRO A 468 -17.72 18.89 -24.49
C PRO A 468 -16.57 18.25 -25.27
N ARG A 469 -15.96 17.19 -24.72
CA ARG A 469 -14.87 16.45 -25.38
C ARG A 469 -15.28 15.87 -26.74
N SER A 470 -16.56 15.57 -26.93
CA SER A 470 -17.13 15.03 -28.18
C SER A 470 -17.58 16.10 -29.18
N ALA A 471 -17.23 17.38 -28.98
CA ALA A 471 -17.64 18.50 -29.83
C ALA A 471 -17.42 18.26 -31.33
N TYR A 472 -16.34 17.57 -31.72
CA TYR A 472 -16.01 17.26 -33.12
C TYR A 472 -16.39 15.85 -33.57
N THR A 473 -16.72 14.93 -32.65
CA THR A 473 -16.92 13.51 -32.97
C THR A 473 -18.38 13.08 -32.98
N ALA A 474 -19.27 13.85 -32.33
CA ALA A 474 -20.67 13.50 -32.23
C ALA A 474 -21.53 14.19 -33.30
N THR A 475 -22.19 13.40 -34.14
CA THR A 475 -23.04 13.88 -35.25
C THR A 475 -24.19 14.79 -34.82
N LYS A 476 -24.65 14.67 -33.57
CA LYS A 476 -25.74 15.47 -32.98
C LYS A 476 -25.31 16.86 -32.49
N HIS A 477 -24.01 17.16 -32.44
CA HIS A 477 -23.47 18.36 -31.78
C HIS A 477 -22.64 19.24 -32.71
N SER A 478 -22.98 19.29 -34.00
CA SER A 478 -22.29 20.09 -35.03
C SER A 478 -22.26 21.60 -34.74
N ALA A 479 -23.18 22.11 -33.91
CA ALA A 479 -23.18 23.50 -33.49
C ALA A 479 -21.86 23.91 -32.80
N TRP A 480 -21.25 23.01 -32.02
CA TRP A 480 -19.97 23.29 -31.36
C TRP A 480 -18.82 23.46 -32.34
N VAL A 481 -18.82 22.75 -33.47
CA VAL A 481 -17.79 22.91 -34.51
C VAL A 481 -17.83 24.33 -35.08
N THR A 482 -19.03 24.88 -35.28
CA THR A 482 -19.22 26.27 -35.72
C THR A 482 -18.84 27.26 -34.62
N THR A 483 -19.26 27.04 -33.37
CA THR A 483 -18.98 27.97 -32.26
C THR A 483 -17.49 28.03 -31.89
N LEU A 484 -16.79 26.90 -31.93
CA LEU A 484 -15.36 26.84 -31.61
C LEU A 484 -14.47 27.41 -32.73
N ASP A 485 -15.00 27.50 -33.96
CA ASP A 485 -14.35 28.05 -35.16
C ASP A 485 -12.87 27.65 -35.32
N THR A 486 -12.59 26.35 -35.15
CA THR A 486 -11.22 25.83 -35.17
C THR A 486 -11.14 24.40 -35.69
N THR A 487 -9.93 23.86 -35.79
CA THR A 487 -9.71 22.46 -36.16
C THR A 487 -9.88 21.54 -34.94
N GLN A 488 -10.29 20.30 -35.17
CA GLN A 488 -10.34 19.27 -34.11
C GLN A 488 -8.99 19.16 -33.38
N ALA A 489 -7.88 19.16 -34.11
CA ALA A 489 -6.54 19.05 -33.53
C ALA A 489 -6.22 20.23 -32.59
N THR A 490 -6.61 21.45 -32.95
CA THR A 490 -6.44 22.63 -32.09
C THR A 490 -7.32 22.52 -30.85
N PHE A 491 -8.59 22.13 -30.99
CA PHE A 491 -9.49 21.94 -29.85
C PHE A 491 -8.99 20.86 -28.89
N GLU A 492 -8.45 19.75 -29.38
CA GLU A 492 -7.91 18.68 -28.53
C GLU A 492 -6.77 19.13 -27.61
N GLN A 493 -6.04 20.19 -27.98
CA GLN A 493 -5.01 20.82 -27.15
C GLN A 493 -5.60 21.72 -26.05
N HIS A 494 -6.83 22.21 -26.23
CA HIS A 494 -7.48 23.20 -25.36
C HIS A 494 -8.68 22.64 -24.56
N ARG A 495 -9.25 21.49 -24.96
CA ARG A 495 -10.47 20.95 -24.35
C ARG A 495 -10.33 20.62 -22.86
N ASP A 496 -9.13 20.24 -22.44
CA ASP A 496 -8.82 19.85 -21.05
C ASP A 496 -8.03 20.95 -20.33
N ARG A 497 -8.31 22.23 -20.67
CA ARG A 497 -7.82 23.40 -19.94
C ARG A 497 -8.72 23.71 -18.76
N LEU A 498 -8.16 24.28 -17.69
CA LEU A 498 -8.93 24.61 -16.49
C LEU A 498 -10.09 25.58 -16.81
N GLY A 499 -9.86 26.55 -17.71
CA GLY A 499 -10.91 27.48 -18.14
C GLY A 499 -12.09 26.82 -18.84
N ASN A 500 -11.94 25.63 -19.44
CA ASN A 500 -13.04 24.89 -20.06
C ASN A 500 -13.78 23.96 -19.07
N LEU A 501 -13.40 23.97 -17.79
CA LEU A 501 -13.97 23.11 -16.76
C LEU A 501 -14.67 23.93 -15.69
N THR A 502 -15.78 23.40 -15.18
CA THR A 502 -16.44 23.92 -13.98
C THR A 502 -16.98 22.78 -13.12
N LEU A 503 -17.43 23.10 -11.91
CA LEU A 503 -18.19 22.17 -11.08
C LEU A 503 -19.68 22.34 -11.35
N LEU A 504 -20.39 21.23 -11.49
CA LEU A 504 -21.82 21.23 -11.72
C LEU A 504 -22.45 20.02 -11.06
N GLU A 505 -23.61 20.21 -10.43
CA GLU A 505 -24.37 19.16 -9.77
C GLU A 505 -24.69 18.03 -10.74
N THR A 506 -24.60 16.78 -10.28
CA THR A 506 -24.71 15.58 -11.13
C THR A 506 -25.97 15.59 -12.01
N ASP A 507 -27.13 15.94 -11.46
CA ASP A 507 -28.38 16.00 -12.23
C ASP A 507 -28.38 17.12 -13.28
N LYS A 508 -27.81 18.28 -12.96
CA LYS A 508 -27.66 19.41 -13.90
C LYS A 508 -26.64 19.07 -14.98
N ASN A 509 -25.56 18.35 -14.65
CA ASN A 509 -24.58 17.86 -15.60
C ASN A 509 -25.19 16.92 -16.64
N ILE A 510 -26.02 15.97 -16.21
CA ILE A 510 -26.74 15.05 -17.09
C ILE A 510 -27.65 15.82 -18.06
N ARG A 511 -28.37 16.84 -17.59
CA ARG A 511 -29.26 17.66 -18.42
C ARG A 511 -28.51 18.59 -19.37
N ALA A 512 -27.43 19.23 -18.89
CA ALA A 512 -26.56 20.06 -19.71
C ALA A 512 -25.98 19.24 -20.88
N SER A 513 -25.56 18.01 -20.61
CA SER A 513 -25.11 17.03 -21.61
C SER A 513 -24.06 17.64 -22.56
N ASN A 514 -24.06 17.21 -23.82
CA ASN A 514 -23.23 17.79 -24.88
C ASN A 514 -23.95 18.92 -25.65
N ASN A 515 -25.00 19.51 -25.07
CA ASN A 515 -25.78 20.56 -25.73
C ASN A 515 -24.92 21.80 -26.04
N PRO A 516 -25.32 22.63 -27.00
CA PRO A 516 -24.64 23.91 -27.27
C PRO A 516 -24.62 24.80 -26.04
N PHE A 517 -23.63 25.71 -25.95
CA PHE A 517 -23.44 26.59 -24.80
C PHE A 517 -24.74 27.30 -24.38
N GLU A 518 -25.45 27.90 -25.34
CA GLU A 518 -26.73 28.59 -25.10
C GLU A 518 -27.78 27.73 -24.37
N THR A 519 -27.83 26.42 -24.65
CA THR A 519 -28.73 25.51 -23.93
C THR A 519 -28.19 25.16 -22.55
N LYS A 520 -26.87 25.06 -22.39
CA LYS A 520 -26.25 24.80 -21.09
C LYS A 520 -26.42 25.97 -20.12
N LYS A 521 -26.46 27.22 -20.61
CA LYS A 521 -26.64 28.44 -19.80
C LYS A 521 -27.87 28.37 -18.90
N SER A 522 -28.98 27.76 -19.35
CA SER A 522 -30.18 27.64 -18.51
C SER A 522 -29.98 26.71 -17.31
N GLU A 523 -29.18 25.65 -17.45
CA GLU A 523 -28.82 24.79 -16.32
C GLU A 523 -27.80 25.49 -15.41
N TYR A 524 -26.80 26.15 -16.00
CA TYR A 524 -25.75 26.86 -15.27
C TYR A 524 -26.29 28.00 -14.41
N ALA A 525 -27.24 28.79 -14.93
CA ALA A 525 -27.88 29.88 -14.19
C ALA A 525 -28.65 29.41 -12.95
N THR A 526 -29.03 28.12 -12.89
CA THR A 526 -29.71 27.53 -11.73
C THR A 526 -28.76 26.75 -10.82
N SER A 527 -27.48 26.60 -11.17
CA SER A 527 -26.48 25.90 -10.35
C SER A 527 -26.32 26.57 -8.99
N ASP A 528 -26.04 25.81 -7.95
CA ASP A 528 -25.68 26.34 -6.64
C ASP A 528 -24.19 26.74 -6.57
N VAL A 529 -23.42 26.49 -7.64
CA VAL A 529 -22.02 26.91 -7.80
C VAL A 529 -21.97 28.28 -8.48
N VAL A 530 -21.48 29.30 -7.76
CA VAL A 530 -21.40 30.69 -8.20
C VAL A 530 -20.48 30.83 -9.42
N MET A 531 -19.31 30.17 -9.45
CA MET A 531 -18.43 30.22 -10.64
C MET A 531 -19.11 29.67 -11.90
N THR A 532 -20.08 28.76 -11.73
CA THR A 532 -20.86 28.18 -12.84
C THR A 532 -22.00 29.10 -13.23
N GLN A 533 -22.68 29.75 -12.29
CA GLN A 533 -23.67 30.80 -12.58
C GLN A 533 -23.02 31.92 -13.41
N ARG A 534 -21.81 32.36 -13.04
CA ARG A 534 -21.06 33.39 -13.78
C ARG A 534 -20.78 33.02 -15.23
N LEU A 535 -20.65 31.73 -15.56
CA LEU A 535 -20.53 31.31 -16.97
C LEU A 535 -21.78 31.69 -17.78
N ALA A 536 -22.97 31.62 -17.19
CA ALA A 536 -24.21 32.00 -17.86
C ALA A 536 -24.37 33.53 -17.98
N ASP A 537 -23.87 34.27 -16.99
CA ASP A 537 -24.03 35.72 -16.93
C ASP A 537 -22.97 36.47 -17.75
N ASP A 538 -21.71 36.05 -17.65
CA ASP A 538 -20.56 36.80 -18.15
C ASP A 538 -20.21 36.47 -19.61
N TYR A 539 -20.61 35.29 -20.10
CA TYR A 539 -20.28 34.83 -21.45
C TYR A 539 -21.52 34.70 -22.34
N ASN A 540 -21.46 35.33 -23.51
CA ASN A 540 -22.48 35.14 -24.56
C ASN A 540 -22.18 33.88 -25.37
N ASP A 541 -20.94 33.68 -25.79
CA ASP A 541 -20.52 32.55 -26.60
C ASP A 541 -19.34 31.82 -25.93
N TRP A 542 -19.10 30.57 -26.32
CA TRP A 542 -18.01 29.76 -25.75
C TRP A 542 -17.08 29.19 -26.83
N ASN A 543 -15.99 29.90 -27.10
CA ASN A 543 -14.99 29.56 -28.12
C ASN A 543 -13.59 29.35 -27.51
N LEU A 544 -12.55 29.19 -28.34
CA LEU A 544 -11.17 29.02 -27.86
C LEU A 544 -10.65 30.24 -27.08
N ASP A 545 -11.02 31.46 -27.49
CA ASP A 545 -10.61 32.68 -26.81
C ASP A 545 -11.25 32.74 -25.41
N SER A 546 -12.54 32.41 -25.28
CA SER A 546 -13.23 32.30 -23.98
C SER A 546 -12.53 31.30 -23.05
N ILE A 547 -12.12 30.15 -23.58
CA ILE A 547 -11.38 29.13 -22.81
C ILE A 547 -10.03 29.67 -22.33
N GLN A 548 -9.29 30.37 -23.20
CA GLN A 548 -7.96 30.90 -22.87
C GLN A 548 -8.04 32.07 -21.89
N GLU A 549 -9.00 32.98 -22.08
CA GLU A 549 -9.28 34.10 -21.20
C GLU A 549 -9.63 33.60 -19.79
N ARG A 550 -10.62 32.71 -19.68
CA ARG A 550 -10.99 32.13 -18.38
C ARG A 550 -9.87 31.31 -17.75
N THR A 551 -9.05 30.62 -18.56
CA THR A 551 -7.89 29.90 -18.02
C THR A 551 -6.90 30.86 -17.36
N SER A 552 -6.67 32.03 -17.97
CA SER A 552 -5.76 33.05 -17.44
C SER A 552 -6.35 33.71 -16.18
N GLU A 553 -7.65 34.02 -16.19
CA GLU A 553 -8.35 34.53 -15.01
C GLU A 553 -8.29 33.55 -13.83
N LEU A 554 -8.59 32.26 -14.06
CA LEU A 554 -8.51 31.23 -13.03
C LEU A 554 -7.07 31.01 -12.55
N ALA A 555 -6.07 31.24 -13.39
CA ALA A 555 -4.67 31.17 -12.98
C ALA A 555 -4.30 32.30 -12.01
N ASP A 556 -4.79 33.52 -12.26
CA ASP A 556 -4.63 34.66 -11.35
C ASP A 556 -5.37 34.44 -10.02
N ILE A 557 -6.62 33.98 -10.08
CA ILE A 557 -7.40 33.65 -8.89
C ILE A 557 -6.70 32.56 -8.07
N ALA A 558 -6.25 31.48 -8.74
CA ALA A 558 -5.52 30.40 -8.09
C ALA A 558 -4.25 30.91 -7.38
N ALA A 559 -3.46 31.77 -8.02
CA ALA A 559 -2.23 32.28 -7.42
C ALA A 559 -2.51 33.03 -6.09
N ASN A 560 -3.62 33.74 -6.00
CA ASN A 560 -4.07 34.39 -4.76
C ASN A 560 -4.59 33.38 -3.73
N THR A 561 -5.42 32.42 -4.15
CA THR A 561 -6.02 31.38 -3.29
C THR A 561 -4.97 30.53 -2.58
N TRP A 562 -3.91 30.16 -3.30
CA TRP A 562 -2.77 29.44 -2.75
C TRP A 562 -1.58 30.40 -2.70
N SER A 563 -1.60 31.36 -1.77
CA SER A 563 -0.48 32.25 -1.45
C SER A 563 0.02 31.94 -0.04
N LEU A 564 1.34 31.80 0.14
CA LEU A 564 1.96 31.30 1.38
C LEU A 564 2.41 32.40 2.34
#